data_AF-A0A834H8Z4-F1
#
_entry.id   AF-A0A834H8Z4-F1
#
_cell.length_a   1.000
_cell.length_b   1.000
_cell.length_c   1.000
_cell.angle_alpha   90.00
_cell.angle_beta   90.00
_cell.angle_gamma   90.00
#
_symmetry.space_group_name_H-M   'P 1'
#
loop_
_entity.id
_entity.type
_entity.pdbx_description
1 polymer ?
#
loop_
_entity_poly.entity_id
_entity_poly.type
_entity_poly.pdbx_seq_one_letter_code
_entity_poly.pdbx_strand_id
1 'polypeptide(L)'
;MSSLFQASTDNLERSLLVLPTTMLTEPNQKRWQMAFAAIYCLRAFSTPLKNPRKKSPVSSNRVVIDIFEPHPCFPKIDQSVLPAIVKQKNLDQLGKYDGVKGLACGLNTNLENGISGDGEDVSRRSEAFGSNTYQRPPAKSLWYFVWEALRDPTILILLVCAALSLGFGIKEHGLEDG
;
A
#
# COMPACT_ATOMS: atom_id res chain seq x y z
N MET A 1 -43.72 63.18 -19.23
CA MET A 1 -43.19 62.32 -18.15
C MET A 1 -42.97 60.86 -18.56
N SER A 2 -43.24 60.47 -19.81
CA SER A 2 -43.10 59.10 -20.32
C SER A 2 -41.75 58.80 -21.00
N SER A 3 -40.95 59.81 -21.37
CA SER A 3 -39.63 59.62 -22.00
C SER A 3 -38.49 59.30 -21.02
N LEU A 4 -38.61 59.70 -19.75
CA LEU A 4 -37.61 59.42 -18.72
C LEU A 4 -37.71 58.01 -18.15
N PHE A 5 -38.92 57.43 -18.12
CA PHE A 5 -39.11 56.04 -17.68
C PHE A 5 -38.65 55.04 -18.74
N GLN A 6 -38.91 55.31 -20.03
CA GLN A 6 -38.46 54.46 -21.14
C GLN A 6 -36.93 54.38 -21.23
N ALA A 7 -36.25 55.53 -21.07
CA ALA A 7 -34.79 55.58 -21.07
C ALA A 7 -34.16 54.83 -19.87
N SER A 8 -34.87 54.75 -18.74
CA SER A 8 -34.41 54.03 -17.55
C SER A 8 -34.58 52.52 -17.66
N THR A 9 -35.64 52.05 -18.34
CA THR A 9 -35.86 50.62 -18.59
C THR A 9 -34.88 50.09 -19.65
N ASP A 10 -34.59 50.88 -20.68
CA ASP A 10 -33.60 50.53 -21.72
C ASP A 10 -32.15 50.54 -21.16
N ASN A 11 -31.88 51.35 -20.12
CA ASN A 11 -30.59 51.36 -19.44
C ASN A 11 -30.44 50.14 -18.51
N LEU A 12 -31.53 49.70 -17.87
CA LEU A 12 -31.55 48.54 -16.98
C LEU A 12 -31.46 47.21 -17.75
N GLU A 13 -32.13 47.08 -18.91
CA GLU A 13 -31.98 45.90 -19.79
C GLU A 13 -30.58 45.83 -20.42
N ARG A 14 -29.98 46.96 -20.79
CA ARG A 14 -28.57 47.01 -21.23
C ARG A 14 -27.58 46.72 -20.10
N SER A 15 -27.94 46.95 -18.84
CA SER A 15 -27.10 46.62 -17.68
C SER A 15 -27.21 45.14 -17.28
N LEU A 16 -28.40 44.54 -17.43
CA LEU A 16 -28.64 43.11 -17.13
C LEU A 16 -28.15 42.15 -18.22
N LEU A 17 -28.02 42.60 -19.48
CA LEU A 17 -27.38 41.81 -20.54
C LEU A 17 -25.84 41.83 -20.50
N VAL A 18 -25.23 42.48 -19.50
CA VAL A 18 -23.77 42.70 -19.39
C VAL A 18 -23.13 41.91 -18.23
N LEU A 19 -23.78 40.86 -17.71
CA LEU A 19 -23.11 39.89 -16.82
C LEU A 19 -23.69 38.47 -17.05
N PRO A 20 -22.91 37.39 -17.34
CA PRO A 20 -21.46 37.21 -17.33
C PRO A 20 -20.94 36.41 -18.56
N THR A 21 -20.67 37.06 -19.69
CA THR A 21 -20.06 36.36 -20.85
C THR A 21 -18.73 36.97 -21.30
N THR A 22 -18.22 37.93 -20.55
CA THR A 22 -16.98 38.67 -20.87
C THR A 22 -15.89 38.56 -19.81
N MET A 23 -15.99 37.68 -18.82
CA MET A 23 -14.83 37.28 -18.00
C MET A 23 -13.99 36.21 -18.71
N LEU A 24 -13.82 36.38 -20.02
CA LEU A 24 -12.79 35.73 -20.79
C LEU A 24 -11.45 36.30 -20.32
N THR A 25 -10.70 35.47 -19.61
CA THR A 25 -9.23 35.52 -19.61
C THR A 25 -8.65 36.84 -19.14
N GLU A 26 -8.82 37.14 -17.86
CA GLU A 26 -7.90 38.03 -17.16
C GLU A 26 -6.44 37.66 -17.55
N PRO A 27 -5.52 38.61 -17.80
CA PRO A 27 -4.13 38.29 -18.08
C PRO A 27 -3.48 37.50 -16.92
N ASN A 28 -4.07 37.58 -15.72
CA ASN A 28 -3.75 36.75 -14.57
C ASN A 28 -4.29 35.31 -14.66
N GLN A 29 -5.38 35.03 -15.39
CA GLN A 29 -5.92 33.67 -15.53
C GLN A 29 -4.90 32.79 -16.22
N LYS A 30 -4.13 33.31 -17.19
CA LYS A 30 -3.02 32.56 -17.79
C LYS A 30 -1.94 32.25 -16.76
N ARG A 31 -1.62 33.19 -15.86
CA ARG A 31 -0.61 32.97 -14.80
C ARG A 31 -1.09 31.96 -13.76
N TRP A 32 -2.36 32.04 -13.35
CA TRP A 32 -2.98 31.10 -12.42
C TRP A 32 -3.21 29.74 -13.06
N GLN A 33 -3.64 29.66 -14.32
CA GLN A 33 -3.77 28.41 -15.09
C GLN A 33 -2.41 27.75 -15.29
N MET A 34 -1.35 28.51 -15.57
CA MET A 34 0.00 27.96 -15.63
C MET A 34 0.51 27.52 -14.26
N ALA A 35 0.14 28.21 -13.17
CA ALA A 35 0.45 27.77 -11.82
C ALA A 35 -0.32 26.49 -11.44
N PHE A 36 -1.61 26.41 -11.74
CA PHE A 36 -2.44 25.23 -11.52
C PHE A 36 -1.99 24.05 -12.40
N ALA A 37 -1.68 24.30 -13.68
CA ALA A 37 -1.10 23.30 -14.57
C ALA A 37 0.28 22.86 -14.07
N ALA A 38 1.13 23.78 -13.60
CA ALA A 38 2.43 23.45 -13.02
C ALA A 38 2.28 22.62 -11.73
N ILE A 39 1.35 22.97 -10.83
CA ILE A 39 1.06 22.23 -9.59
C ILE A 39 0.45 20.85 -9.90
N TYR A 40 -0.48 20.78 -10.85
CA TYR A 40 -1.13 19.53 -11.29
C TYR A 40 -0.13 18.61 -11.99
N CYS A 41 0.69 19.15 -12.91
CA CYS A 41 1.76 18.42 -13.56
C CYS A 41 2.84 18.00 -12.56
N LEU A 42 3.22 18.86 -11.59
CA LEU A 42 4.09 18.46 -10.50
C LEU A 42 3.48 17.30 -9.73
N ARG A 43 2.20 17.34 -9.34
CA ARG A 43 1.57 16.23 -8.60
C ARG A 43 1.40 14.95 -9.44
N ALA A 44 1.09 15.07 -10.72
CA ALA A 44 0.99 13.94 -11.64
C ALA A 44 2.36 13.29 -11.89
N PHE A 45 3.44 14.07 -12.01
CA PHE A 45 4.82 13.58 -12.11
C PHE A 45 5.49 13.29 -10.76
N SER A 46 4.91 13.74 -9.64
CA SER A 46 5.28 13.33 -8.28
C SER A 46 4.58 12.04 -7.86
N THR A 47 3.78 11.42 -8.75
CA THR A 47 3.58 9.98 -8.62
C THR A 47 4.98 9.37 -8.57
N PRO A 48 5.32 8.62 -7.51
CA PRO A 48 6.68 8.15 -7.37
C PRO A 48 6.98 7.30 -8.60
N LEU A 49 7.83 7.84 -9.47
CA LEU A 49 8.63 7.02 -10.36
C LEU A 49 9.27 6.03 -9.40
N LYS A 50 8.81 4.77 -9.44
CA LYS A 50 9.40 3.68 -8.68
C LYS A 50 10.89 3.76 -8.96
N ASN A 51 11.63 4.33 -8.01
CA ASN A 51 13.07 4.24 -7.98
C ASN A 51 13.36 2.76 -8.11
N PRO A 52 14.17 2.28 -9.08
CA PRO A 52 14.77 0.98 -8.93
C PRO A 52 15.52 1.05 -7.60
N ARG A 53 15.00 0.31 -6.62
CA ARG A 53 15.41 0.29 -5.21
C ARG A 53 16.90 0.58 -5.06
N LYS A 54 17.28 1.81 -4.68
CA LYS A 54 18.53 2.01 -3.95
C LYS A 54 18.26 1.47 -2.56
N LYS A 55 18.80 0.27 -2.31
CA LYS A 55 18.81 -0.39 -1.01
C LYS A 55 19.44 0.58 0.00
N SER A 56 18.68 0.95 1.03
CA SER A 56 19.22 1.64 2.20
C SER A 56 20.33 0.79 2.82
N PRO A 57 21.44 1.39 3.29
CA PRO A 57 22.45 0.68 4.04
C PRO A 57 21.94 0.42 5.47
N VAL A 58 21.95 -0.87 5.83
CA VAL A 58 22.18 -1.42 7.18
C VAL A 58 21.07 -1.22 8.23
N SER A 59 20.32 -2.30 8.49
CA SER A 59 20.51 -3.11 9.71
C SER A 59 19.63 -4.35 9.65
N SER A 60 20.11 -5.39 8.96
CA SER A 60 19.79 -6.79 9.24
C SER A 60 20.74 -7.64 8.41
N ASN A 61 21.77 -8.18 9.05
CA ASN A 61 22.77 -9.05 8.44
C ASN A 61 22.16 -10.42 8.12
N ARG A 62 21.21 -10.48 7.19
CA ARG A 62 20.84 -11.73 6.54
C ARG A 62 20.48 -11.48 5.09
N VAL A 63 21.51 -11.12 4.33
CA VAL A 63 21.58 -11.56 2.94
C VAL A 63 21.72 -13.08 3.03
N VAL A 64 20.58 -13.79 3.05
CA VAL A 64 20.56 -15.20 2.68
C VAL A 64 20.80 -15.18 1.17
N ILE A 65 22.07 -15.17 0.77
CA ILE A 65 22.41 -15.83 -0.48
C ILE A 65 22.02 -17.28 -0.19
N ASP A 66 20.93 -17.77 -0.78
CA ASP A 66 20.71 -19.21 -0.89
C ASP A 66 21.84 -19.74 -1.78
N ILE A 67 23.02 -19.89 -1.18
CA ILE A 67 23.95 -20.90 -1.63
C ILE A 67 23.23 -22.17 -1.21
N PHE A 68 22.46 -22.75 -2.14
CA PHE A 68 21.89 -24.06 -1.94
C PHE A 68 23.05 -25.05 -1.92
N GLU A 69 23.69 -25.14 -0.75
CA GLU A 69 24.61 -26.20 -0.45
C GLU A 69 23.72 -27.45 -0.35
N PRO A 70 23.93 -28.47 -1.22
CA PRO A 70 23.14 -29.69 -1.17
C PRO A 70 23.21 -30.24 0.25
N HIS A 71 22.08 -30.21 0.96
CA HIS A 71 22.09 -30.60 2.36
C HIS A 71 22.59 -32.04 2.43
N PRO A 72 23.61 -32.36 3.25
CA PRO A 72 24.27 -33.67 3.23
C PRO A 72 23.31 -34.84 3.47
N CYS A 73 22.15 -34.55 4.03
CA CYS A 73 21.13 -35.50 4.45
C CYS A 73 20.05 -35.75 3.39
N PHE A 74 19.89 -34.84 2.43
CA PHE A 74 18.91 -34.93 1.34
C PHE A 74 19.54 -34.57 -0.01
N PRO A 75 20.58 -35.30 -0.47
CA PRO A 75 21.30 -34.96 -1.70
C PRO A 75 20.44 -35.12 -2.96
N LYS A 76 19.37 -35.91 -2.89
CA LYS A 76 18.52 -36.26 -4.04
C LYS A 76 17.40 -35.25 -4.30
N ILE A 77 17.02 -34.44 -3.31
CA ILE A 77 15.83 -33.58 -3.37
C ILE A 77 16.17 -32.18 -2.88
N ASP A 78 15.99 -31.21 -3.77
CA ASP A 78 16.11 -29.78 -3.48
C ASP A 78 14.77 -29.23 -2.93
N GLN A 79 14.87 -28.23 -2.05
CA GLN A 79 13.75 -27.48 -1.47
C GLN A 79 12.84 -26.84 -2.54
N SER A 80 13.42 -26.40 -3.66
CA SER A 80 12.67 -25.72 -4.74
C SER A 80 11.83 -26.67 -5.60
N VAL A 81 12.22 -27.94 -5.65
CA VAL A 81 11.64 -28.95 -6.56
C VAL A 81 10.26 -29.40 -6.11
N LEU A 82 10.10 -29.74 -4.82
CA LEU A 82 8.82 -30.27 -4.31
C LEU A 82 7.66 -29.27 -4.51
N PRO A 83 7.80 -27.98 -4.17
CA PRO A 83 6.76 -26.99 -4.43
C PRO A 83 6.45 -26.83 -5.93
N ALA A 84 7.45 -26.95 -6.80
CA ALA A 84 7.24 -26.84 -8.24
C ALA A 84 6.39 -27.99 -8.78
N ILE A 85 6.70 -29.23 -8.38
CA ILE A 85 5.92 -30.43 -8.78
C ILE A 85 4.46 -30.29 -8.34
N VAL A 86 4.24 -29.87 -7.09
CA VAL A 86 2.88 -29.72 -6.53
C VAL A 86 2.11 -28.58 -7.21
N LYS A 87 2.74 -27.41 -7.40
CA LYS A 87 2.09 -26.25 -8.02
C LYS A 87 1.72 -26.50 -9.48
N GLN A 88 2.60 -27.17 -10.23
CA GLN A 88 2.39 -27.43 -11.67
C GLN A 88 1.61 -28.72 -11.93
N LYS A 89 1.36 -29.55 -10.91
CA LYS A 89 0.75 -30.89 -11.03
C LYS A 89 1.45 -31.74 -12.10
N ASN A 90 2.77 -31.60 -12.19
CA ASN A 90 3.56 -32.18 -13.26
C ASN A 90 3.93 -33.64 -12.92
N LEU A 91 3.15 -34.59 -13.44
CA LEU A 91 3.39 -36.03 -13.24
C LEU A 91 4.67 -36.51 -13.92
N ASP A 92 5.09 -35.88 -15.01
CA ASP A 92 6.33 -36.24 -15.71
C ASP A 92 7.55 -35.90 -14.86
N GLN A 93 7.53 -34.75 -14.16
CA GLN A 93 8.56 -34.41 -13.19
C GLN A 93 8.56 -35.39 -12.01
N LEU A 94 7.39 -35.84 -11.54
CA LEU A 94 7.32 -36.87 -10.51
C LEU A 94 7.94 -38.20 -11.00
N GLY A 95 7.73 -38.54 -12.27
CA GLY A 95 8.37 -39.69 -12.93
C GLY A 95 9.90 -39.61 -12.94
N LYS A 96 10.48 -38.42 -13.08
CA LYS A 96 11.96 -38.22 -12.98
C LYS A 96 12.52 -38.56 -11.60
N TYR A 97 11.69 -38.50 -10.56
CA TYR A 97 12.05 -38.90 -9.19
C TYR A 97 11.66 -40.35 -8.88
N ASP A 98 11.47 -41.19 -9.90
CA ASP A 98 11.04 -42.59 -9.73
C ASP A 98 9.70 -42.70 -9.00
N GLY A 99 8.82 -41.74 -9.29
CA GLY A 99 7.47 -41.65 -8.75
C GLY A 99 7.43 -41.39 -7.25
N VAL A 100 6.35 -41.84 -6.61
CA VAL A 100 6.13 -41.68 -5.17
C VAL A 100 7.17 -42.46 -4.34
N LYS A 101 7.58 -43.64 -4.81
CA LYS A 101 8.55 -44.50 -4.11
C LYS A 101 9.94 -43.88 -4.10
N GLY A 102 10.41 -43.40 -5.25
CA GLY A 102 11.71 -42.75 -5.34
C GLY A 102 11.77 -41.42 -4.60
N LEU A 103 10.64 -40.70 -4.52
CA LEU A 103 10.51 -39.49 -3.70
C LEU A 103 10.55 -39.82 -2.20
N ALA A 104 9.84 -40.85 -1.76
CA ALA A 104 9.88 -41.30 -0.37
C ALA A 104 11.30 -41.71 0.06
N CYS A 105 11.99 -42.45 -0.80
CA CYS A 105 13.41 -42.78 -0.61
C CYS A 105 14.29 -41.53 -0.56
N GLY A 106 14.11 -40.57 -1.47
CA GLY A 106 14.88 -39.33 -1.47
C GLY A 106 14.62 -38.42 -0.27
N LEU A 107 13.43 -38.50 0.34
CA LEU A 107 13.05 -37.78 1.56
C LEU A 107 13.36 -38.56 2.84
N ASN A 108 14.03 -39.72 2.74
CA ASN A 108 14.27 -40.65 3.84
C ASN A 108 12.99 -40.87 4.68
N THR A 109 11.86 -41.13 4.02
CA THR A 109 10.57 -41.40 4.67
C THR A 109 10.05 -42.76 4.24
N ASN A 110 9.43 -43.45 5.18
CA ASN A 110 8.67 -44.66 4.90
C ASN A 110 7.26 -44.29 4.38
N LEU A 111 6.71 -45.08 3.47
CA LEU A 111 5.36 -44.85 2.91
C LEU A 111 4.24 -45.23 3.90
N GLU A 112 4.48 -46.22 4.74
CA GLU A 112 3.51 -46.73 5.72
C GLU A 112 3.71 -46.05 7.09
N ASN A 113 4.97 -45.96 7.52
CA ASN A 113 5.33 -45.51 8.87
C ASN A 113 5.78 -44.03 8.93
N GLY A 114 5.98 -43.37 7.79
CA GLY A 114 6.44 -41.98 7.74
C GLY A 114 7.89 -41.81 8.20
N ILE A 115 8.13 -40.73 8.96
CA ILE A 115 9.44 -40.33 9.48
C ILE A 115 9.61 -40.81 10.92
N SER A 116 10.85 -40.96 11.40
CA SER A 116 11.11 -41.38 12.78
C SER A 116 10.61 -40.37 13.82
N GLY A 117 10.54 -39.08 13.46
CA GLY A 117 9.99 -38.03 14.33
C GLY A 117 10.88 -37.61 15.50
N ASP A 118 12.13 -38.09 15.54
CA ASP A 118 13.12 -37.67 16.52
C ASP A 118 13.49 -36.19 16.35
N GLY A 119 13.88 -35.53 17.45
CA GLY A 119 14.24 -34.11 17.46
C GLY A 119 15.35 -33.79 16.46
N GLU A 120 16.33 -34.68 16.31
CA GLU A 120 17.41 -34.52 15.33
C GLU A 120 16.91 -34.66 13.88
N ASP A 121 16.02 -35.63 13.60
CA ASP A 121 15.43 -35.80 12.27
C ASP A 121 14.58 -34.59 11.87
N VAL A 122 13.78 -34.07 12.80
CA VAL A 122 12.95 -32.87 12.58
C VAL A 122 13.82 -31.64 12.37
N SER A 123 14.88 -31.46 13.17
CA SER A 123 15.80 -30.33 13.03
C SER A 123 16.49 -30.33 11.67
N ARG A 124 17.03 -31.49 11.26
CA ARG A 124 17.69 -31.68 9.96
C ARG A 124 16.76 -31.45 8.77
N ARG A 125 15.50 -31.88 8.87
CA ARG A 125 14.47 -31.61 7.86
C ARG A 125 14.13 -30.13 7.81
N SER A 126 14.00 -29.46 8.95
CA SER A 126 13.74 -28.02 9.01
C SER A 126 14.92 -27.19 8.47
N GLU A 127 16.15 -27.68 8.59
CA GLU A 127 17.33 -27.04 8.01
C GLU A 127 17.36 -27.19 6.48
N ALA A 128 17.06 -28.39 5.97
CA ALA A 128 17.06 -28.68 4.53
C ALA A 128 15.86 -28.09 3.76
N PHE A 129 14.66 -28.12 4.35
CA PHE A 129 13.42 -27.72 3.67
C PHE A 129 12.80 -26.45 4.22
N GLY A 130 13.37 -25.86 5.28
CA GLY A 130 12.80 -24.73 5.98
C GLY A 130 11.66 -25.12 6.94
N SER A 131 11.20 -24.13 7.71
CA SER A 131 10.09 -24.31 8.64
C SER A 131 8.75 -24.33 7.92
N ASN A 132 7.87 -25.28 8.26
CA ASN A 132 6.47 -25.32 7.82
C ASN A 132 5.58 -24.34 8.60
N THR A 133 6.03 -23.09 8.72
CA THR A 133 5.31 -22.05 9.45
C THR A 133 4.93 -20.94 8.48
N TYR A 134 3.62 -20.68 8.36
CA TYR A 134 3.14 -19.52 7.63
C TYR A 134 3.69 -18.25 8.27
N GLN A 135 4.44 -17.46 7.50
CA GLN A 135 4.84 -16.14 7.94
C GLN A 135 3.59 -15.29 8.09
N ARG A 136 3.21 -15.03 9.34
CA ARG A 136 2.16 -14.07 9.63
C ARG A 136 2.72 -12.69 9.29
N PRO A 137 1.97 -11.85 8.54
CA PRO A 137 2.37 -10.47 8.38
C PRO A 137 2.52 -9.84 9.78
N PRO A 138 3.54 -9.00 10.01
CA PRO A 138 3.69 -8.34 11.29
C PRO A 138 2.40 -7.59 11.61
N ALA A 139 1.92 -7.73 12.85
CA ALA A 139 0.73 -7.02 13.29
C ALA A 139 0.99 -5.51 13.14
N LYS A 140 0.06 -4.82 12.48
CA LYS A 140 0.11 -3.36 12.38
C LYS A 140 -0.19 -2.78 13.76
N SER A 141 0.55 -1.76 14.17
CA SER A 141 0.32 -1.08 15.45
C SER A 141 -0.98 -0.26 15.40
N LEU A 142 -1.63 -0.04 16.56
CA LEU A 142 -2.79 0.86 16.66
C LEU A 142 -2.47 2.26 16.10
N TRP A 143 -1.26 2.76 16.36
CA TRP A 143 -0.79 4.04 15.83
C TRP A 143 -0.76 4.11 14.30
N TYR A 144 -0.43 3.01 13.62
CA TYR A 144 -0.52 2.95 12.17
C TYR A 144 -1.96 3.16 11.70
N PHE A 145 -2.94 2.54 12.38
CA PHE A 145 -4.36 2.73 12.05
C PHE A 145 -4.87 4.13 12.37
N VAL A 146 -4.45 4.72 13.50
CA VAL A 146 -4.81 6.11 13.86
C VAL A 146 -4.24 7.09 12.84
N TRP A 147 -2.97 6.94 12.47
CA TRP A 147 -2.35 7.80 11.46
C TRP A 147 -3.01 7.63 10.08
N GLU A 148 -3.42 6.41 9.74
CA GLU A 148 -4.15 6.16 8.50
C GLU A 148 -5.54 6.80 8.51
N ALA A 149 -6.27 6.73 9.63
CA ALA A 149 -7.57 7.37 9.78
C ALA A 149 -7.50 8.91 9.77
N LEU A 150 -6.42 9.49 10.32
CA LEU A 150 -6.21 10.95 10.32
C LEU A 150 -5.93 11.53 8.93
N ARG A 151 -5.62 10.71 7.91
CA ARG A 151 -5.50 11.16 6.51
C ARG A 151 -6.83 11.34 5.81
N ASP A 152 -7.92 10.87 6.39
CA ASP A 152 -9.26 11.10 5.85
C ASP A 152 -9.65 12.58 6.08
N PRO A 153 -9.92 13.35 5.00
CA PRO A 153 -10.29 14.75 5.14
C PRO A 153 -11.57 14.94 5.98
N THR A 154 -12.48 13.97 6.01
CA THR A 154 -13.71 14.04 6.81
C THR A 154 -13.39 14.03 8.31
N ILE A 155 -12.53 13.12 8.76
CA ILE A 155 -12.06 13.02 10.15
C ILE A 155 -11.31 14.29 10.54
N LEU A 156 -10.49 14.84 9.64
CA LEU A 156 -9.73 16.05 9.90
C LEU A 156 -10.65 17.28 10.08
N ILE A 157 -11.68 17.43 9.25
CA ILE A 157 -12.68 18.51 9.40
C ILE A 157 -13.44 18.36 10.72
N LEU A 158 -13.84 17.15 11.09
CA LEU A 158 -14.52 16.89 12.36
C LEU A 158 -13.61 17.20 13.57
N LEU A 159 -12.31 16.87 13.50
CA LEU A 159 -11.35 17.19 14.54
C LEU A 159 -11.18 18.70 14.73
N VAL A 160 -11.08 19.45 13.62
CA VAL A 160 -11.02 20.92 13.66
C VAL A 160 -12.31 21.51 14.23
N CYS A 161 -13.47 21.01 13.79
CA CYS A 161 -14.76 21.44 14.30
C CYS A 161 -14.90 21.18 15.81
N ALA A 162 -14.49 19.99 16.27
CA ALA A 162 -14.49 19.64 17.70
C ALA A 162 -13.55 20.54 18.50
N ALA A 163 -12.34 20.82 17.99
CA ALA A 163 -11.39 21.72 18.64
C ALA A 163 -11.91 23.16 18.75
N LEU A 164 -12.53 23.68 17.69
CA LEU A 164 -13.16 24.99 17.69
C LEU A 164 -14.38 25.03 18.63
N SER A 165 -15.22 24.01 18.61
CA SER A 165 -16.39 23.90 19.50
C SER A 165 -15.96 23.87 20.97
N LEU A 166 -14.90 23.12 21.28
CA LEU A 166 -14.34 23.09 22.63
C LEU A 166 -13.71 24.43 23.01
N GLY A 167 -12.94 25.06 22.10
CA GLY A 167 -12.33 26.36 22.33
C GLY A 167 -13.36 27.47 22.56
N PHE A 168 -14.45 27.47 21.80
CA PHE A 168 -15.55 28.41 21.99
C PHE A 168 -16.35 28.12 23.26
N GLY A 169 -16.68 26.85 23.55
CA GLY A 169 -17.35 26.48 24.79
C GLY A 169 -16.56 26.87 26.04
N ILE A 170 -15.23 26.71 26.02
CA ILE A 170 -14.37 27.17 27.13
C ILE A 170 -14.30 28.70 27.19
N LYS A 171 -14.31 29.41 26.07
CA LYS A 171 -14.27 30.88 26.06
C LYS A 171 -15.57 31.51 26.55
N GLU A 172 -16.71 30.88 26.27
CA GLU A 172 -18.04 31.39 26.63
C GLU A 172 -18.43 31.07 28.07
N HIS A 173 -17.87 30.03 28.69
CA HIS A 173 -18.16 29.64 30.08
C HIS A 173 -16.97 29.71 31.04
N GLY A 174 -15.76 30.01 30.56
CA GLY A 174 -14.54 29.96 31.37
C GLY A 174 -14.09 31.29 31.99
N LEU A 175 -14.76 32.42 31.72
CA LEU A 175 -14.38 33.74 32.25
C LEU A 175 -15.36 34.29 33.30
N GLU A 176 -16.41 33.56 33.70
CA GLU A 176 -17.44 34.11 34.59
C GLU A 176 -17.45 33.53 36.02
N ASP A 177 -16.64 32.52 36.34
CA ASP A 177 -16.54 31.96 37.70
C ASP A 177 -15.08 31.84 38.21
N GLY A 178 -14.28 32.91 38.09
CA GLY A 178 -12.91 33.01 38.62
C GLY A 178 -12.65 34.31 39.38
#